data_AF-A0A2I3GQA0-F1
#
_entry.id   AF-A0A2I3GQA0-F1
#
_cell.length_a   1.000
_cell.length_b   1.000
_cell.length_c   1.000
_cell.angle_alpha   90.00
_cell.angle_beta   90.00
_cell.angle_gamma   90.00
#
_symmetry.space_group_name_H-M   'P 1'
#
loop_
_entity.id
_entity.type
_entity.pdbx_description
1 polymer ?
#
loop_
_entity_poly.entity_id
_entity_poly.type
_entity_poly.pdbx_seq_one_letter_code
_entity_poly.pdbx_strand_id
1 'polypeptide(L)'
;MADKVLKEKRKLFIRSMGEDNVSWRHPTKGSVFIMRLIEHLQEYACSCDVEEIFRKVRFSFEQPDGRAQMPTTERVTLTRCFYLFPGH
;
A
#
# COMPACT_ATOMS: atom_id res chain seq x y z
N MET A 1 -29.88 -1.10 26.04
CA MET A 1 -29.28 0.24 26.13
C MET A 1 -28.14 0.32 25.14
N ALA A 2 -28.37 1.08 24.07
CA ALA A 2 -27.44 1.66 23.11
C ALA A 2 -26.35 0.75 22.50
N ASP A 3 -26.61 0.36 21.26
CA ASP A 3 -25.67 0.15 20.17
C ASP A 3 -24.47 1.13 20.18
N LYS A 4 -23.49 0.84 21.03
CA LYS A 4 -22.11 1.30 20.85
C LYS A 4 -21.29 0.18 20.23
N VAL A 5 -21.80 -0.41 19.13
CA VAL A 5 -20.88 -0.95 18.14
C VAL A 5 -20.10 0.28 17.68
N LEU A 6 -18.82 0.37 18.06
CA LEU A 6 -17.96 1.41 17.51
C LEU A 6 -18.19 1.41 16.01
N LYS A 7 -18.56 2.57 15.47
CA LYS A 7 -18.63 2.84 14.04
C LYS A 7 -17.20 2.81 13.51
N GLU A 8 -16.53 1.67 13.60
CA GLU A 8 -15.17 1.47 13.16
C GLU A 8 -15.18 1.56 11.64
N LYS A 9 -14.78 2.74 11.17
CA LYS A 9 -14.45 2.92 9.76
C LYS A 9 -13.29 1.96 9.48
N ARG A 10 -13.53 0.98 8.61
CA ARG A 10 -12.51 0.10 8.05
C ARG A 10 -11.53 0.94 7.24
N LYS A 11 -10.26 0.89 7.61
CA LYS A 11 -9.21 1.73 7.04
C LYS A 11 -7.96 0.89 6.83
N LEU A 12 -7.19 1.33 5.86
CA LEU A 12 -5.85 0.85 5.56
C LEU A 12 -5.02 2.10 5.27
N PHE A 13 -4.04 2.39 6.11
CA PHE A 13 -3.12 3.51 5.87
C PHE A 13 -1.79 2.98 5.39
N ILE A 14 -1.22 3.69 4.43
CA ILE A 14 -0.03 3.23 3.72
C ILE A 14 0.86 4.42 3.53
N ARG A 15 2.09 4.28 4.00
CA ARG A 15 3.10 5.30 3.96
C ARG A 15 4.23 4.82 3.08
N SER A 16 4.80 5.74 2.30
CA SER A 16 5.93 5.44 1.43
C SER A 16 7.18 5.00 2.20
N MET A 17 7.30 5.39 3.47
CA MET A 17 8.38 5.07 4.39
C MET A 17 7.87 5.08 5.83
N GLY A 18 8.52 4.36 6.74
CA GLY A 18 8.32 4.52 8.19
C GLY A 18 8.80 5.89 8.72
N GLU A 19 8.54 6.17 10.00
CA GLU A 19 9.00 7.39 10.66
C GLU A 19 10.55 7.50 10.62
N ASP A 20 11.06 8.73 10.52
CA ASP A 20 12.49 9.09 10.39
C ASP A 20 13.19 8.72 9.08
N ASN A 21 12.46 8.25 8.07
CA ASN A 21 13.03 7.87 6.79
C ASN A 21 12.63 8.80 5.62
N VAL A 22 13.50 8.87 4.61
CA VAL A 22 13.31 9.73 3.43
C VAL A 22 12.59 8.99 2.32
N SER A 23 11.53 9.59 1.76
CA SER A 23 10.89 9.09 0.54
C SER A 23 11.60 9.59 -0.70
N TRP A 24 12.02 8.70 -1.59
CA TRP A 24 12.80 9.06 -2.77
C TRP A 24 11.93 9.40 -3.99
N ARG A 25 12.42 10.37 -4.78
CA ARG A 25 11.83 10.82 -6.03
C ARG A 25 12.87 10.82 -7.13
N HIS A 26 12.49 10.28 -8.29
CA HIS A 26 13.22 10.45 -9.54
C HIS A 26 12.96 11.86 -10.08
N PRO A 27 13.98 12.57 -10.59
CA PRO A 27 13.85 13.96 -11.03
C PRO A 27 12.78 14.16 -12.13
N THR A 28 12.57 13.17 -12.98
CA THR A 28 11.60 13.25 -14.10
C THR A 28 10.41 12.29 -13.99
N LYS A 29 10.52 11.20 -13.21
CA LYS A 29 9.49 10.14 -13.16
C LYS A 29 8.61 10.22 -11.91
N GLY A 30 8.98 11.08 -10.94
CA GLY A 30 8.22 11.26 -9.70
C GLY A 30 8.64 10.28 -8.60
N SER A 31 7.73 9.98 -7.68
CA SER A 31 8.03 9.14 -6.51
C SER A 31 8.20 7.68 -6.89
N VAL A 32 9.31 7.08 -6.47
CA VAL A 32 9.59 5.65 -6.70
C VAL A 32 8.48 4.79 -6.10
N PHE A 33 7.99 5.14 -4.90
CA PHE A 33 6.85 4.47 -4.27
C PHE A 33 5.58 4.52 -5.11
N ILE A 34 5.20 5.70 -5.61
CA ILE A 34 3.97 5.84 -6.40
C ILE A 34 4.07 5.09 -7.72
N MET A 35 5.23 5.14 -8.39
CA MET A 35 5.47 4.37 -9.60
C MET A 35 5.28 2.87 -9.34
N ARG A 36 5.94 2.34 -8.31
CA ARG A 36 5.87 0.93 -7.94
C ARG A 36 4.47 0.50 -7.54
N LEU A 37 3.75 1.36 -6.81
CA LEU A 37 2.36 1.13 -6.44
C LEU A 37 1.45 1.03 -7.67
N ILE A 38 1.58 1.93 -8.63
CA ILE A 38 0.78 1.91 -9.85
C ILE A 38 1.05 0.63 -10.65
N GLU A 39 2.31 0.26 -10.84
CA GLU A 39 2.70 -0.98 -11.53
C GLU A 39 2.03 -2.20 -10.90
N HIS A 40 2.09 -2.33 -9.58
CA HIS A 40 1.51 -3.48 -8.88
C HIS A 40 -0.02 -3.46 -8.83
N LEU A 41 -0.65 -2.28 -8.79
CA LEU A 41 -2.10 -2.17 -8.91
C LEU A 41 -2.55 -2.60 -10.32
N GLN A 42 -1.86 -2.17 -11.36
CA GLN A 42 -2.18 -2.56 -12.74
C GLN A 42 -2.01 -4.06 -12.96
N GLU A 43 -0.98 -4.67 -12.38
CA GLU A 43 -0.68 -6.09 -12.55
C GLU A 43 -1.58 -7.00 -11.69
N TYR A 44 -1.86 -6.62 -10.44
CA TYR A 44 -2.44 -7.53 -9.46
C TYR A 44 -3.87 -7.18 -9.00
N ALA A 45 -4.43 -6.03 -9.36
CA ALA A 45 -5.78 -5.65 -8.92
C ALA A 45 -6.89 -6.60 -9.40
N CYS A 46 -6.65 -7.36 -10.47
CA CYS A 46 -7.61 -8.34 -11.00
C CYS A 46 -7.63 -9.66 -10.20
N SER A 47 -6.58 -9.98 -9.44
CA SER A 47 -6.41 -11.29 -8.81
C SER A 47 -6.08 -11.24 -7.31
N CYS A 48 -5.67 -10.09 -6.80
CA CYS A 48 -5.24 -9.92 -5.41
C CYS A 48 -6.09 -8.86 -4.73
N ASP A 49 -6.31 -9.05 -3.43
CA ASP A 49 -6.83 -7.98 -2.60
C ASP A 49 -5.75 -6.93 -2.32
N VAL A 50 -6.21 -5.75 -1.91
CA VAL A 50 -5.37 -4.58 -1.70
C VAL A 50 -4.21 -4.86 -0.72
N GLU A 51 -4.42 -5.62 0.35
CA GLU A 51 -3.36 -5.91 1.32
C GLU A 51 -2.23 -6.75 0.70
N GLU A 52 -2.59 -7.75 -0.10
CA GLU A 52 -1.65 -8.60 -0.83
C GLU A 52 -0.88 -7.81 -1.91
N ILE A 53 -1.55 -6.87 -2.60
CA ILE A 53 -0.88 -5.95 -3.53
C ILE A 53 0.18 -5.13 -2.79
N PHE A 54 -0.14 -4.60 -1.61
CA PHE A 54 0.83 -3.84 -0.82
C PHE A 54 1.95 -4.70 -0.24
N ARG A 55 1.68 -5.97 0.07
CA ARG A 55 2.74 -6.94 0.40
C ARG A 55 3.72 -7.10 -0.77
N LYS A 56 3.22 -7.24 -2.00
CA LYS A 56 4.06 -7.34 -3.21
C LYS A 56 4.83 -6.05 -3.50
N VAL A 57 4.20 -4.88 -3.31
CA VAL A 57 4.90 -3.59 -3.39
C VAL A 57 6.08 -3.57 -2.42
N ARG A 58 5.86 -3.91 -1.14
CA ARG A 58 6.96 -3.97 -0.14
C ARG A 58 8.06 -4.95 -0.55
N PHE A 59 7.70 -6.12 -1.05
CA PHE A 59 8.66 -7.10 -1.55
C PHE A 59 9.53 -6.53 -2.67
N SER A 60 8.96 -5.72 -3.56
CA SER A 60 9.72 -5.05 -4.64
C SER A 60 10.75 -4.02 -4.14
N PHE A 61 10.71 -3.66 -2.85
CA PHE A 61 11.64 -2.77 -2.18
C PHE A 61 12.69 -3.50 -1.32
N GLU A 62 12.63 -4.84 -1.21
CA GLU A 62 13.59 -5.62 -0.38
C GLU A 62 15.03 -5.54 -0.90
N GLN A 63 15.21 -5.44 -2.21
CA GLN A 63 16.52 -5.23 -2.83
C GLN A 63 16.61 -3.79 -3.34
N PRO A 64 17.31 -2.90 -2.62
CA PRO A 64 17.37 -1.49 -2.99
C PRO A 64 18.37 -1.22 -4.12
N ASP A 65 17.91 -0.57 -5.19
CA ASP A 65 18.75 -0.08 -6.31
C ASP A 65 19.51 1.21 -5.93
N GLY A 66 20.29 1.13 -4.85
CA GLY A 66 21.16 2.21 -4.36
C GLY A 66 20.49 3.22 -3.40
N ARG A 67 19.17 3.25 -3.29
CA ARG A 67 18.44 4.04 -2.28
C ARG A 67 17.43 3.18 -1.54
N ALA A 68 17.72 2.87 -0.28
CA ALA A 68 16.83 2.08 0.55
C ALA A 68 15.54 2.86 0.86
N GLN A 69 14.41 2.18 0.65
CA GLN A 69 13.09 2.65 1.01
C GLN A 69 12.22 1.43 1.31
N MET A 70 11.42 1.45 2.37
CA MET A 70 10.51 0.39 2.77
C MET A 70 9.15 0.99 3.11
N PRO A 71 8.14 0.83 2.24
CA PRO A 71 6.76 1.25 2.53
C PRO A 71 6.18 0.50 3.72
N THR A 72 5.43 1.20 4.55
CA THR A 72 4.80 0.64 5.76
C THR A 72 3.28 0.72 5.66
N THR A 73 2.64 -0.32 6.18
CA THR A 73 1.21 -0.36 6.39
C THR A 73 0.91 -0.02 7.83
N GLU A 74 0.03 0.95 8.07
CA GLU A 74 -0.32 1.45 9.40
C GLU A 74 -1.84 1.34 9.62
N ARG A 75 -2.25 1.16 10.89
CA ARG A 75 -3.64 1.26 11.35
C ARG A 75 -4.64 0.47 10.49
N VAL A 76 -4.32 -0.80 10.23
CA VAL A 76 -5.18 -1.72 9.49
C VAL A 76 -6.38 -2.12 10.35
N THR A 77 -7.58 -1.73 9.92
CA THR A 77 -8.85 -2.15 10.53
C THR A 77 -9.75 -2.86 9.52
N LEU A 78 -9.16 -3.39 8.44
CA LEU A 78 -9.88 -4.24 7.49
C LEU A 78 -10.23 -5.57 8.16
N THR A 79 -11.49 -5.97 8.05
CA THR A 79 -12.00 -7.25 8.57
C THR A 79 -12.24 -8.28 7.47
N ARG A 80 -12.06 -7.89 6.21
CA ARG A 80 -12.24 -8.72 5.01
C ARG A 80 -11.25 -8.26 3.94
N CYS A 81 -10.88 -9.17 3.04
CA CYS A 81 -10.09 -8.85 1.86
C CYS A 81 -10.81 -7.81 1.00
N PHE A 82 -10.10 -6.77 0.59
CA PHE A 82 -10.64 -5.70 -0.25
C PHE A 82 -10.15 -5.88 -1.69
N TYR A 83 -10.99 -6.45 -2.56
CA TYR A 83 -10.71 -6.60 -3.99
C TYR A 83 -11.21 -5.39 -4.78
N LEU A 84 -10.47 -4.99 -5.81
CA LEU A 84 -10.78 -3.81 -6.63
C LEU A 84 -11.65 -4.13 -7.86
N PHE A 85 -11.71 -5.40 -8.29
CA PHE A 85 -12.53 -5.87 -9.41
C PHE A 85 -12.45 -4.97 -10.67
N PRO A 86 -11.26 -4.72 -11.23
CA PRO A 86 -11.12 -3.89 -12.42
C PRO A 86 -11.92 -4.47 -13.59
N GLY A 87 -12.79 -3.66 -14.20
CA GLY A 87 -13.61 -4.05 -15.36
C GLY A 87 -14.98 -4.63 -15.03
N HIS A 88 -15.36 -4.69 -13.75
CA HIS A 88 -16.72 -5.02 -13.29
C HIS A 88 -17.53 -3.77 -12.93
#